data_AF-M1W7V8-F1
#
_entry.id   AF-M1W7V8-F1
#
_cell.length_a   1.000
_cell.length_b   1.000
_cell.length_c   1.000
_cell.angle_alpha   90.00
_cell.angle_beta   90.00
_cell.angle_gamma   90.00
#
_symmetry.space_group_name_H-M   'P 1'
#
loop_
_entity.id
_entity.type
_entity.pdbx_description
1 polymer ?
#
loop_
_entity_poly.entity_id
_entity_poly.type
_entity_poly.pdbx_seq_one_letter_code
_entity_poly.pdbx_strand_id
1 'polypeptide(L)'
;MLVDLRGTDDDVLIGGVPVTFRGDFAQILPVVPHGSEGQIVNACLRKSFVWPRLKQLALRKNVRVQESVHGNGFVRWVQSVPYDPALRSMVTLPAYVKH
;
A
#
# COMPACT_ATOMS: atom_id res chain seq x y z
N MET A 1 -0.16 -14.46 -8.29
CA MET A 1 -0.17 -14.44 -6.82
C MET A 1 1.26 -14.36 -6.33
N LEU A 2 1.53 -13.59 -5.27
CA LEU A 2 2.84 -13.63 -4.62
C LEU A 2 2.98 -15.00 -3.94
N VAL A 3 3.98 -15.77 -4.35
CA VAL A 3 4.23 -17.15 -3.91
C VAL A 3 5.50 -17.20 -3.08
N ASP A 4 5.49 -18.00 -2.02
CA ASP A 4 6.71 -18.33 -1.30
C ASP A 4 7.58 -19.28 -2.14
N LEU A 5 8.77 -18.83 -2.53
CA LEU A 5 9.70 -19.60 -3.35
C LEU A 5 10.45 -20.66 -2.54
N ARG A 6 10.38 -20.58 -1.21
CA ARG A 6 11.08 -21.48 -0.31
C ARG A 6 10.12 -22.61 -0.01
N GLY A 7 10.04 -23.55 -0.95
CA GLY A 7 9.21 -24.75 -0.85
C GLY A 7 9.69 -25.65 0.28
N THR A 8 9.31 -25.32 1.51
CA THR A 8 9.42 -26.22 2.65
C THR A 8 8.13 -27.02 2.74
N ASP A 9 8.26 -28.34 2.90
CA ASP A 9 7.14 -29.28 3.04
C ASP A 9 6.33 -29.06 4.34
N ASP A 10 6.92 -28.34 5.28
CA ASP A 10 6.28 -27.91 6.50
C ASP A 10 5.56 -26.60 6.23
N ASP A 11 4.32 -26.48 6.71
CA ASP A 11 3.38 -25.36 6.59
C ASP A 11 3.90 -24.02 7.17
N VAL A 12 5.21 -23.82 7.25
CA VAL A 12 5.96 -22.70 7.78
C VAL A 12 6.19 -21.68 6.67
N LEU A 13 5.63 -20.48 6.85
CA LEU A 13 5.83 -19.38 5.92
C LEU A 13 7.29 -18.98 5.80
N ILE A 14 7.72 -18.73 4.57
CA ILE A 14 9.01 -18.20 4.21
C ILE A 14 10.04 -18.98 5.01
N GLY A 15 10.08 -20.32 4.85
CA GLY A 15 10.98 -21.27 5.52
C GLY A 15 11.45 -20.91 6.94
N GLY A 16 10.57 -20.38 7.79
CA GLY A 16 10.87 -19.99 9.18
C GLY A 16 11.72 -18.73 9.37
N VAL A 17 12.03 -17.99 8.31
CA VAL A 17 12.82 -16.74 8.42
C VAL A 17 11.91 -15.61 8.90
N PRO A 18 12.31 -14.86 9.95
CA PRO A 18 11.61 -13.66 10.35
C PRO A 18 11.62 -12.62 9.22
N VAL A 19 10.44 -12.27 8.70
CA VAL A 19 10.27 -11.29 7.63
C VAL A 19 9.28 -10.22 8.07
N THR A 20 9.61 -8.96 7.80
CA THR A 20 8.68 -7.83 7.92
C THR A 20 8.41 -7.24 6.55
N PHE A 21 7.14 -7.25 6.14
CA PHE A 21 6.70 -6.55 4.95
C PHE A 21 6.40 -5.10 5.29
N ARG A 22 6.98 -4.16 4.54
CA ARG A 22 6.70 -2.73 4.65
C ARG A 22 6.31 -2.19 3.28
N GLY A 23 5.27 -1.39 3.25
CA GLY A 23 4.77 -0.77 2.04
C GLY A 23 3.51 0.02 2.32
N ASP A 24 3.01 0.68 1.29
CA ASP A 24 1.74 1.39 1.33
C ASP A 24 0.91 0.94 0.13
N PHE A 25 -0.29 0.40 0.37
CA PHE A 25 -1.18 -0.08 -0.69
C PHE A 25 -1.83 1.06 -1.48
N ALA A 26 -1.64 2.31 -1.06
CA ALA A 26 -1.88 3.49 -1.87
C ALA A 26 -0.82 3.72 -2.96
N GLN A 27 0.30 2.97 -2.93
CA GLN A 27 1.32 3.02 -3.99
C GLN A 27 0.88 2.19 -5.20
N ILE A 28 1.67 2.31 -6.27
CA ILE A 28 1.40 1.69 -7.58
C ILE A 28 1.29 0.17 -7.42
N LEU A 29 0.32 -0.42 -8.13
CA LEU A 29 0.12 -1.86 -8.17
C LEU A 29 1.32 -2.59 -8.80
N PRO A 30 1.51 -3.89 -8.51
CA PRO A 30 2.54 -4.68 -9.18
C PRO A 30 2.37 -4.65 -10.70
N VAL A 31 3.45 -4.41 -11.43
CA VAL A 31 3.43 -4.46 -12.90
C VAL A 31 3.49 -5.91 -13.33
N VAL A 32 2.47 -6.35 -14.08
CA VAL A 32 2.46 -7.65 -14.76
C VAL A 32 2.56 -7.37 -16.26
N PRO A 33 3.70 -7.64 -16.92
CA PRO A 33 3.86 -7.39 -18.35
C PRO A 33 2.78 -8.12 -19.15
N HIS A 34 2.08 -7.38 -20.02
CA HIS A 34 0.94 -7.89 -20.80
C HIS A 34 -0.19 -8.51 -19.96
N GLY A 35 -0.23 -8.21 -18.66
CA GLY A 35 -1.22 -8.74 -17.73
C GLY A 35 -2.53 -7.96 -17.77
N SER A 36 -3.65 -8.68 -17.62
CA SER A 36 -4.96 -8.08 -17.38
C SER A 36 -5.06 -7.48 -15.97
N GLU A 37 -6.07 -6.63 -15.75
CA GLU A 37 -6.37 -6.08 -14.43
C GLU A 37 -6.53 -7.17 -13.36
N GLY A 38 -7.20 -8.28 -13.71
CA GLY A 38 -7.36 -9.43 -12.83
C GLY A 38 -6.02 -10.09 -12.47
N GLN A 39 -5.09 -10.18 -13.42
CA GLN A 39 -3.75 -10.71 -13.18
C GLN A 39 -2.92 -9.77 -12.29
N ILE A 40 -3.03 -8.45 -12.50
CA ILE A 40 -2.41 -7.43 -11.65
C ILE A 40 -2.94 -7.52 -10.21
N VAL A 41 -4.26 -7.56 -10.04
CA VAL A 41 -4.91 -7.71 -8.72
C VAL A 41 -4.48 -9.02 -8.07
N ASN A 42 -4.44 -10.12 -8.81
CA ASN A 42 -3.99 -11.41 -8.30
C ASN A 42 -2.50 -11.44 -7.97
N ALA A 43 -1.68 -10.54 -8.50
CA ALA A 43 -0.27 -10.41 -8.11
C ALA A 43 -0.09 -9.66 -6.78
N CYS A 44 -1.08 -8.89 -6.33
CA CYS A 44 -1.00 -8.15 -5.07
C CYS A 44 -0.82 -9.06 -3.85
N LEU A 45 -0.01 -8.63 -2.88
CA LEU A 45 0.21 -9.32 -1.61
C LEU A 45 -1.11 -9.65 -0.89
N ARG A 46 -2.08 -8.73 -0.93
CA ARG A 46 -3.41 -8.90 -0.30
C ARG A 46 -4.24 -10.05 -0.90
N LYS A 47 -3.90 -10.52 -2.10
CA LYS A 47 -4.51 -11.70 -2.74
C LYS A 47 -3.71 -12.99 -2.49
N SER A 48 -2.55 -12.92 -1.85
CA SER A 48 -1.72 -14.09 -1.54
C SER A 48 -2.27 -14.90 -0.36
N PHE A 49 -2.05 -16.22 -0.39
CA PHE A 49 -2.32 -17.13 0.73
C PHE A 49 -1.55 -16.74 2.01
N VAL A 50 -0.45 -15.98 1.86
CA VAL A 50 0.35 -15.48 2.98
C VAL A 50 -0.41 -14.41 3.77
N TRP A 51 -1.25 -13.60 3.11
CA TRP A 51 -1.87 -12.42 3.71
C TRP A 51 -2.69 -12.68 4.98
N PRO A 52 -3.59 -13.68 5.04
CA PRO A 52 -4.36 -13.98 6.25
C PRO A 52 -3.50 -14.45 7.43
N ARG A 53 -2.28 -14.91 7.16
CA ARG A 53 -1.33 -15.43 8.15
C ARG A 53 -0.39 -14.36 8.70
N LEU A 54 -0.39 -13.15 8.14
CA LEU A 54 0.43 -12.03 8.59
C LEU A 54 -0.26 -11.21 9.68
N LYS A 55 0.52 -10.77 10.67
CA LYS A 55 0.07 -9.72 11.60
C LYS A 55 0.13 -8.36 10.91
N GLN A 56 -1.03 -7.73 10.76
CA GLN A 56 -1.13 -6.41 10.13
C GLN A 56 -0.85 -5.32 11.17
N LEU A 57 0.07 -4.41 10.84
CA LEU A 57 0.40 -3.23 11.64
C LEU A 57 0.21 -1.98 10.78
N ALA A 58 -0.47 -0.97 11.32
CA ALA A 58 -0.76 0.26 10.60
C ALA A 58 -0.01 1.45 11.22
N LEU A 59 0.83 2.11 10.43
CA LEU A 59 1.45 3.37 10.80
C LEU A 59 0.48 4.52 10.48
N ARG A 60 0.04 5.25 11.51
CA ARG A 60 -0.90 6.37 11.36
C ARG A 60 -0.22 7.75 11.32
N LYS A 61 1.04 7.80 11.74
CA LYS A 61 1.82 9.04 11.84
C LYS A 61 2.68 9.20 10.58
N ASN A 62 2.31 10.14 9.72
CA ASN A 62 3.14 10.54 8.58
C ASN A 62 4.14 11.61 9.03
N VAL A 63 5.36 11.18 9.34
CA VAL A 63 6.42 12.06 9.85
C VAL A 63 6.87 13.11 8.83
N ARG A 64 6.81 12.80 7.52
CA ARG A 64 7.23 13.73 6.45
C ARG A 64 6.34 14.97 6.37
N VAL A 65 5.05 14.81 6.63
CA VAL A 65 4.08 15.92 6.52
C VAL A 65 3.87 16.61 7.87
N GLN A 66 4.15 15.93 8.99
CA GLN A 66 4.09 16.56 10.32
C GLN A 66 5.15 17.61 10.57
N GLU A 67 6.34 17.46 9.98
CA GLU A 67 7.39 18.49 10.04
C GLU A 67 7.23 19.54 8.92
N SER A 68 6.15 19.47 8.14
CA SER A 68 5.96 20.39 7.04
C SER A 68 5.46 21.75 7.54
N VAL A 69 5.95 22.81 6.90
CA VAL A 69 5.48 24.20 7.09
C VAL A 69 4.03 24.41 6.65
N HIS A 70 3.41 23.41 6.02
CA HIS A 70 2.03 23.49 5.56
C HIS A 70 1.07 23.27 6.74
N GLY A 71 0.03 24.10 6.83
CA GLY A 71 -0.95 24.00 7.90
C GLY A 71 -1.69 22.65 7.95
N ASN A 72 -2.36 22.38 9.06
CA ASN A 72 -3.10 21.12 9.33
C ASN A 72 -4.08 20.71 8.21
N GLY A 73 -4.55 21.66 7.38
CA GLY A 73 -5.39 21.38 6.20
C GLY A 73 -4.69 20.54 5.14
N PHE A 74 -3.43 20.84 4.83
CA PHE A 74 -2.64 20.08 3.84
C PHE A 74 -2.35 18.66 4.32
N VAL A 75 -1.98 18.50 5.60
CA VAL A 75 -1.72 17.19 6.21
C VAL A 75 -2.94 16.29 6.06
N ARG A 76 -4.14 16.81 6.40
CA ARG A 76 -5.40 16.09 6.30
C ARG A 76 -5.75 15.74 4.86
N TRP A 77 -5.51 16.67 3.93
CA TRP A 77 -5.77 16.43 2.51
C TRP A 77 -4.86 15.32 1.95
N VAL A 78 -3.54 15.39 2.16
CA VAL A 78 -2.61 14.34 1.70
C VAL A 78 -2.99 12.96 2.27
N GLN A 79 -3.44 12.92 3.54
CA GLN A 79 -3.93 11.68 4.16
C GLN A 79 -5.23 11.15 3.55
N SER A 80 -6.08 12.01 2.97
CA SER A 80 -7.34 11.60 2.36
C SER A 80 -7.19 11.19 0.88
N VAL A 81 -6.20 11.72 0.15
CA VAL A 81 -6.02 11.46 -1.30
C VAL A 81 -6.14 9.98 -1.68
N PRO A 82 -5.51 9.01 -0.98
CA PRO A 82 -5.58 7.61 -1.40
C PRO A 82 -6.94 6.94 -1.19
N TYR A 83 -7.76 7.48 -0.28
CA TYR A 83 -8.94 6.80 0.25
C TYR A 83 -10.24 7.47 -0.20
N ASP A 84 -10.20 8.75 -0.56
CA ASP A 84 -11.35 9.50 -1.04
C ASP A 84 -11.68 9.11 -2.49
N PRO A 85 -12.85 8.49 -2.75
CA PRO A 85 -13.28 8.17 -4.11
C PRO A 85 -13.34 9.37 -5.04
N ALA A 86 -13.64 10.57 -4.52
CA ALA A 86 -13.71 11.80 -5.31
C ALA A 86 -12.33 12.27 -5.81
N LEU A 87 -11.24 11.76 -5.22
CA LEU A 87 -9.86 12.11 -5.57
C LEU A 87 -9.15 11.04 -6.40
N ARG A 88 -9.83 9.96 -6.82
CA ARG A 88 -9.22 8.84 -7.57
C ARG A 88 -8.92 9.13 -9.05
N SER A 89 -9.58 10.11 -9.64
CA SER A 89 -9.41 10.48 -11.04
C SER A 89 -8.76 11.86 -11.17
N MET A 90 -9.57 12.91 -11.23
CA MET A 90 -9.09 14.28 -11.34
C MET A 90 -9.06 14.95 -9.97
N VAL A 91 -7.85 15.13 -9.45
CA VAL A 91 -7.65 15.75 -8.14
C VAL A 91 -7.79 17.26 -8.27
N THR A 92 -8.81 17.82 -7.63
CA THR A 92 -8.90 19.28 -7.45
C THR A 92 -7.99 19.69 -6.31
N LEU A 93 -6.95 20.46 -6.62
CA LEU A 93 -6.03 20.99 -5.60
C LEU A 93 -6.78 22.01 -4.71
N PRO A 94 -6.75 21.85 -3.37
CA PRO A 94 -7.32 22.82 -2.45
C PRO A 94 -6.69 24.20 -2.62
N ALA A 95 -7.44 25.26 -2.29
CA ALA A 95 -6.99 26.64 -2.44
C ALA A 95 -5.67 26.93 -1.70
N TYR A 96 -5.45 26.31 -0.53
CA TYR A 96 -4.21 26.45 0.25
C TYR A 96 -3.01 25.64 -0.29
N VAL A 97 -3.19 24.89 -1.39
CA VAL A 97 -2.14 24.16 -2.11
C VAL A 97 -1.75 24.89 -3.40
N LYS A 98 -2.63 25.73 -3.93
CA LYS A 98 -2.36 26.64 -5.05
C LYS A 98 -1.73 27.91 -4.46
N HIS A 99 -0.57 28.31 -4.97
CA HIS A 99 0.10 29.55 -4.56
C HIS A 99 -0.81 30.78 -4.69
#